data_AF-A0A6P0Z917-F1
#
_entry.id   AF-A0A6P0Z917-F1
#
_cell.length_a   1.000
_cell.length_b   1.000
_cell.length_c   1.000
_cell.angle_alpha   90.00
_cell.angle_beta   90.00
_cell.angle_gamma   90.00
#
_symmetry.space_group_name_H-M   'P 1'
#
loop_
_entity.id
_entity.type
_entity.pdbx_description
1 polymer ?
#
loop_
_entity_poly.entity_id
_entity_poly.type
_entity_poly.pdbx_seq_one_letter_code
_entity_poly.pdbx_strand_id
1 'polypeptide(L)'
;MLVADYIYLHGFASSPQSTKSQKLRSYLQTYKVELKIPDLNQGDFSHLTLSRQIQQVEALFPLAPTPVVLIGSSFGGLTAAVLAQRNLQVQRLVLLAPAFGFQEYWLSQLSAAELQQWQSSGYLGVYHYGEKRTIPMHYQFIQDFLQYQGE
;
A
#
# COMPACT_ATOMS: atom_id res chain seq x y z
N MET A 1 6.81 23.11 18.23
CA MET A 1 6.70 21.68 17.85
C MET A 1 6.34 21.66 16.36
N LEU A 2 7.10 20.97 15.52
CA LEU A 2 6.79 20.90 14.09
C LEU A 2 5.45 20.20 13.89
N VAL A 3 4.62 20.71 12.99
CA VAL A 3 3.38 20.05 12.58
C VAL A 3 3.78 18.82 11.75
N ALA A 4 3.29 17.64 12.12
CA ALA A 4 3.59 16.42 11.40
C ALA A 4 2.72 16.29 10.14
N ASP A 5 3.27 15.69 9.09
CA ASP A 5 2.54 15.33 7.88
C ASP A 5 1.87 13.96 8.04
N TYR A 6 0.56 13.87 7.79
CA TYR A 6 -0.21 12.63 7.93
C TYR A 6 -0.48 12.04 6.55
N ILE A 7 -0.11 10.78 6.35
CA ILE A 7 -0.30 10.07 5.08
C ILE A 7 -1.02 8.74 5.34
N TYR A 8 -2.16 8.53 4.67
CA TYR A 8 -2.87 7.26 4.68
C TYR A 8 -2.56 6.41 3.45
N LEU A 9 -2.17 5.16 3.68
CA LEU A 9 -1.83 4.19 2.65
C LEU A 9 -2.95 3.14 2.55
N HIS A 10 -3.66 3.13 1.42
CA HIS A 10 -4.75 2.17 1.19
C HIS A 10 -4.25 0.76 0.90
N GLY A 11 -5.12 -0.23 1.05
CA GLY A 11 -4.80 -1.64 0.78
C GLY A 11 -4.67 -1.97 -0.71
N PHE A 12 -4.31 -3.22 -0.96
CA PHE A 12 -4.23 -3.82 -2.29
C PHE A 12 -5.57 -3.73 -3.03
N ALA A 13 -5.52 -3.49 -4.34
CA ALA A 13 -6.70 -3.40 -5.22
C ALA A 13 -7.76 -2.39 -4.74
N SER A 14 -7.35 -1.36 -4.01
CA SER A 14 -8.19 -0.32 -3.42
C SER A 14 -7.84 1.05 -4.01
N SER A 15 -8.38 2.13 -3.46
CA SER A 15 -8.09 3.49 -3.93
C SER A 15 -8.22 4.53 -2.81
N PRO A 16 -7.80 5.79 -3.06
CA PRO A 16 -8.03 6.90 -2.14
C PRO A 16 -9.51 7.13 -1.82
N GLN A 17 -10.43 6.66 -2.65
CA GLN A 17 -11.88 6.81 -2.48
C GLN A 17 -12.53 5.68 -1.66
N SER A 18 -11.74 4.76 -1.09
CA SER A 18 -12.29 3.73 -0.21
C SER A 18 -13.08 4.32 0.96
N THR A 19 -14.14 3.63 1.41
CA THR A 19 -14.93 4.08 2.56
C THR A 19 -14.07 4.33 3.81
N LYS A 20 -13.02 3.52 4.01
CA LYS A 20 -12.10 3.65 5.14
C LYS A 20 -11.28 4.95 5.07
N SER A 21 -10.62 5.20 3.94
CA SER A 21 -9.80 6.39 3.73
C SER A 21 -10.64 7.67 3.85
N GLN A 22 -11.85 7.66 3.28
CA GLN A 22 -12.76 8.79 3.32
C GLN A 22 -13.29 9.08 4.73
N LYS A 23 -13.74 8.05 5.46
CA LYS A 23 -14.17 8.22 6.86
C LYS A 23 -13.05 8.74 7.76
N LEU A 24 -11.83 8.20 7.61
CA LEU A 24 -10.69 8.65 8.40
C LEU A 24 -10.33 10.11 8.08
N ARG A 25 -10.36 10.50 6.80
CA ARG A 25 -10.15 11.89 6.38
C ARG A 25 -11.16 12.82 7.01
N SER A 26 -12.46 12.52 6.89
CA SER A 26 -13.52 13.33 7.50
C SER A 26 -13.36 13.46 9.01
N TYR A 27 -12.97 12.37 9.69
CA TYR A 27 -12.74 12.40 11.13
C TYR A 27 -11.53 13.27 11.51
N LEU A 28 -10.39 13.13 10.84
CA LEU A 28 -9.20 13.95 11.13
C LEU A 28 -9.41 15.44 10.82
N GLN A 29 -10.24 15.76 9.83
CA GLN A 29 -10.63 17.14 9.52
C GLN A 29 -11.35 17.83 10.70
N THR A 30 -12.09 17.11 11.55
CA THR A 30 -12.71 17.72 12.76
C THR A 30 -11.67 18.21 13.76
N TYR A 31 -10.44 17.70 13.67
CA TYR A 31 -9.27 18.13 14.46
C TYR A 31 -8.33 19.06 13.68
N LYS A 32 -8.75 19.54 12.50
CA LYS A 32 -7.94 20.37 11.58
C LYS A 32 -6.63 19.69 11.14
N VAL A 33 -6.62 18.35 11.09
CA VAL A 33 -5.51 17.56 10.58
C VAL A 33 -5.78 17.24 9.11
N GLU A 34 -4.89 17.69 8.22
CA GLU A 34 -4.92 17.30 6.82
C GLU A 34 -4.36 15.88 6.66
N LEU A 35 -5.10 15.03 5.94
CA LEU A 35 -4.69 13.66 5.64
C LEU A 35 -4.42 13.53 4.14
N LYS A 36 -3.15 13.30 3.78
CA LYS A 36 -2.73 12.97 2.42
C LYS A 36 -3.11 11.51 2.13
N ILE A 37 -3.72 11.26 0.97
CA ILE A 37 -4.15 9.92 0.56
C ILE A 37 -3.70 9.68 -0.89
N PRO A 38 -2.42 9.33 -1.11
CA PRO A 38 -1.94 9.05 -2.46
C PRO A 38 -2.66 7.84 -3.06
N ASP A 39 -2.87 7.89 -4.37
CA ASP A 39 -3.30 6.71 -5.13
C ASP A 39 -2.11 5.79 -5.36
N LEU A 40 -2.05 4.69 -4.61
CA LEU A 40 -0.94 3.75 -4.66
C LEU A 40 -0.98 2.84 -5.90
N ASN A 41 -1.98 3.00 -6.77
CA ASN A 41 -2.02 2.33 -8.07
C ASN A 41 -1.33 3.17 -9.15
N GLN A 42 -1.23 4.50 -8.96
CA GLN A 42 -0.60 5.46 -9.89
C GLN A 42 -1.02 5.24 -11.36
N GLY A 43 -2.30 4.95 -11.60
CA GLY A 43 -2.85 4.70 -12.94
C GLY A 43 -2.39 3.40 -13.62
N ASP A 44 -1.59 2.57 -12.96
CA ASP A 44 -1.08 1.30 -13.51
C ASP A 44 -1.05 0.21 -12.45
N PHE A 45 -2.24 -0.28 -12.08
CA PHE A 45 -2.36 -1.42 -11.16
C PHE A 45 -1.77 -2.72 -11.75
N SER A 46 -1.77 -2.84 -13.08
CA SER A 46 -1.28 -4.04 -13.76
C SER A 46 0.19 -4.30 -13.52
N HIS A 47 1.00 -3.26 -13.35
CA HIS A 47 2.41 -3.36 -12.99
C HIS A 47 2.68 -2.83 -11.58
N LEU A 48 1.73 -3.00 -10.66
CA LEU A 48 1.93 -2.65 -9.26
C LEU A 48 3.09 -3.48 -8.68
N THR A 49 3.93 -2.84 -7.87
CA THR A 49 4.95 -3.50 -7.05
C THR A 49 5.04 -2.85 -5.67
N LEU A 50 5.56 -3.57 -4.66
CA LEU A 50 5.75 -3.01 -3.33
C LEU A 50 6.86 -1.94 -3.36
N SER A 51 7.95 -2.19 -4.09
CA SER A 51 9.01 -1.19 -4.31
C SER A 51 8.48 0.12 -4.87
N ARG A 52 7.57 0.05 -5.86
CA ARG A 52 6.96 1.26 -6.43
C ARG A 52 6.12 2.03 -5.41
N GLN A 53 5.32 1.35 -4.58
CA GLN A 53 4.55 2.02 -3.53
C GLN A 53 5.46 2.68 -2.50
N ILE A 54 6.54 2.02 -2.11
CA ILE A 54 7.55 2.57 -1.19
C ILE A 54 8.16 3.84 -1.79
N GLN A 55 8.70 3.76 -3.01
CA GLN A 55 9.32 4.91 -3.70
C GLN A 55 8.34 6.07 -3.88
N GLN A 56 7.09 5.76 -4.27
CA GLN A 56 6.04 6.75 -4.41
C GLN A 56 5.79 7.51 -3.11
N VAL A 57 5.64 6.79 -2.00
CA VAL A 57 5.25 7.40 -0.72
C VAL A 57 6.44 8.14 -0.10
N GLU A 58 7.65 7.60 -0.22
CA GLU A 58 8.88 8.26 0.21
C GLU A 58 9.07 9.60 -0.51
N ALA A 59 8.77 9.67 -1.80
CA ALA A 59 8.83 10.91 -2.58
C ALA A 59 7.80 11.98 -2.12
N LEU A 60 6.81 11.62 -1.31
CA LEU A 60 5.84 12.55 -0.72
C LEU A 60 6.28 13.11 0.64
N PHE A 61 7.40 12.62 1.19
CA PHE A 61 7.87 13.07 2.49
C PHE A 61 8.26 14.54 2.44
N PRO A 62 7.89 15.33 3.47
CA PRO A 62 8.31 16.70 3.57
C PRO A 62 9.82 16.79 3.83
N LEU A 63 10.39 17.97 3.57
CA LEU A 63 11.77 18.25 3.94
C LEU A 63 12.00 18.01 5.44
N ALA A 64 13.10 17.35 5.76
CA ALA A 64 13.55 17.19 7.14
C ALA A 64 13.75 18.57 7.80
N PRO A 65 13.47 18.71 9.10
CA PRO A 65 13.14 17.66 10.06
C PRO A 65 11.63 17.46 10.29
N THR A 66 10.77 17.82 9.34
CA THR A 66 9.30 17.67 9.52
C THR A 66 8.94 16.19 9.75
N PRO A 67 8.25 15.86 10.87
CA PRO A 67 7.85 14.50 11.17
C PRO A 67 6.77 13.99 10.22
N VAL A 68 6.77 12.68 9.96
CA VAL A 68 5.74 11.98 9.20
C VAL A 68 4.98 11.01 10.11
N VAL A 69 3.67 10.97 9.95
CA VAL A 69 2.78 9.96 10.52
C VAL A 69 2.21 9.12 9.38
N LEU A 70 2.53 7.82 9.37
CA LEU A 70 1.97 6.89 8.40
C LEU A 70 0.81 6.10 9.01
N ILE A 71 -0.30 6.04 8.28
CA ILE A 71 -1.49 5.25 8.62
C ILE A 71 -1.73 4.25 7.50
N GLY A 72 -1.37 2.99 7.68
CA GLY A 72 -1.46 1.98 6.63
C GLY A 72 -2.54 0.94 6.90
N SER A 73 -3.30 0.56 5.87
CA SER A 73 -4.28 -0.53 5.96
C SER A 73 -3.92 -1.69 5.03
N SER A 74 -3.97 -2.94 5.54
CA SER A 74 -3.65 -4.14 4.75
C SER A 74 -2.29 -3.99 4.05
N PHE A 75 -2.24 -4.07 2.72
CA PHE A 75 -1.01 -3.89 1.93
C PHE A 75 -0.36 -2.51 2.12
N GLY A 76 -1.14 -1.45 2.31
CA GLY A 76 -0.62 -0.14 2.69
C GLY A 76 -0.03 -0.13 4.10
N GLY A 77 -0.46 -1.03 4.98
CA GLY A 77 0.15 -1.27 6.30
C GLY A 77 1.56 -1.84 6.20
N LEU A 78 1.76 -2.82 5.31
CA LEU A 78 3.09 -3.35 5.01
C LEU A 78 4.00 -2.26 4.43
N THR A 79 3.51 -1.53 3.42
CA THR A 79 4.25 -0.39 2.83
C THR A 79 4.66 0.62 3.90
N ALA A 80 3.75 0.96 4.81
CA ALA A 80 4.03 1.91 5.89
C ALA A 80 5.08 1.39 6.87
N ALA A 81 5.08 0.09 7.19
CA ALA A 81 6.05 -0.52 8.09
C ALA A 81 7.47 -0.49 7.49
N VAL A 82 7.61 -0.90 6.23
CA VAL A 82 8.89 -0.86 5.50
C VAL A 82 9.44 0.58 5.43
N LEU A 83 8.58 1.56 5.16
CA LEU A 83 9.00 2.97 5.16
C LEU A 83 9.45 3.45 6.54
N ALA A 84 8.73 3.08 7.60
CA ALA A 84 9.07 3.46 8.97
C ALA A 84 10.41 2.87 9.41
N GLN A 85 10.74 1.65 8.96
CA GLN A 85 12.05 1.03 9.23
C GLN A 85 13.19 1.78 8.53
N ARG A 86 12.95 2.32 7.33
CA ARG A 86 13.98 2.98 6.50
C ARG A 86 14.16 4.46 6.82
N ASN A 87 13.14 5.13 7.36
CA ASN A 87 13.11 6.58 7.47
C ASN A 87 12.84 7.07 8.88
N LEU A 88 13.85 7.68 9.51
CA LEU A 88 13.74 8.26 10.87
C LEU A 88 12.75 9.43 10.97
N GLN A 89 12.34 10.03 9.85
CA GLN A 89 11.27 11.04 9.83
C GLN A 89 9.91 10.45 10.22
N VAL A 90 9.69 9.15 10.05
CA VAL A 90 8.44 8.49 10.45
C VAL A 90 8.45 8.29 11.96
N GLN A 91 7.86 9.23 12.69
CA GLN A 91 7.85 9.20 14.16
C GLN A 91 6.65 8.43 14.74
N ARG A 92 5.60 8.20 13.93
CA ARG A 92 4.41 7.46 14.36
C ARG A 92 3.89 6.60 13.21
N LEU A 93 3.51 5.38 13.56
CA LEU A 93 2.94 4.40 12.64
C LEU A 93 1.63 3.85 13.22
N VAL A 94 0.57 3.89 12.42
CA VAL A 94 -0.73 3.28 12.76
C VAL A 94 -1.05 2.21 11.73
N LEU A 95 -1.24 0.97 12.18
CA LEU A 95 -1.46 -0.19 11.33
C LEU A 95 -2.88 -0.73 11.48
N LEU A 96 -3.61 -0.81 10.38
CA LEU A 96 -4.99 -1.30 10.32
C LEU A 96 -5.05 -2.63 9.57
N ALA A 97 -4.99 -3.73 10.32
CA ALA A 97 -4.88 -5.09 9.79
C ALA A 97 -3.75 -5.20 8.74
N PRO A 98 -2.48 -4.93 9.13
CA PRO A 98 -1.36 -4.90 8.20
C PRO A 98 -1.15 -6.27 7.55
N ALA A 99 -0.84 -6.28 6.26
CA ALA A 99 -0.67 -7.52 5.49
C ALA A 99 0.75 -8.10 5.64
N PHE A 100 1.22 -8.26 6.87
CA PHE A 100 2.44 -9.04 7.14
C PHE A 100 2.15 -10.50 6.75
N GLY A 101 3.02 -11.10 5.94
CA GLY A 101 2.75 -12.41 5.34
C GLY A 101 1.69 -12.40 4.22
N PHE A 102 1.41 -11.24 3.59
CA PHE A 102 0.48 -11.15 2.45
C PHE A 102 0.74 -12.21 1.40
N GLN A 103 2.02 -12.47 1.09
CA GLN A 103 2.41 -13.49 0.14
C GLN A 103 1.90 -14.87 0.55
N GLU A 104 2.21 -15.34 1.75
CA GLU A 104 1.85 -16.68 2.20
C GLU A 104 0.33 -16.87 2.16
N TYR A 105 -0.40 -15.88 2.69
CA TYR A 105 -1.86 -15.92 2.71
C TYR A 105 -2.49 -15.83 1.32
N TRP A 106 -2.02 -14.92 0.46
CA TRP A 106 -2.64 -14.69 -0.84
C TRP A 106 -2.26 -15.77 -1.85
N LEU A 107 -1.00 -16.21 -1.85
CA LEU A 107 -0.57 -17.37 -2.64
C LEU A 107 -1.28 -18.65 -2.19
N SER A 108 -1.58 -18.82 -0.89
CA SER A 108 -2.35 -19.99 -0.44
C SER A 108 -3.82 -19.99 -0.89
N GLN A 109 -4.36 -18.85 -1.35
CA GLN A 109 -5.69 -18.80 -1.96
C GLN A 109 -5.70 -19.25 -3.43
N LEU A 110 -4.52 -19.31 -4.07
CA LEU A 110 -4.38 -19.71 -5.46
C LEU A 110 -4.08 -21.20 -5.53
N SER A 111 -4.76 -21.91 -6.43
CA SER A 111 -4.41 -23.28 -6.78
C SER A 111 -3.03 -23.33 -7.46
N ALA A 112 -2.38 -24.49 -7.41
CA ALA A 112 -1.11 -24.71 -8.12
C ALA A 112 -1.23 -24.41 -9.63
N ALA A 113 -2.39 -24.69 -10.23
CA ALA A 113 -2.66 -24.38 -11.63
C ALA A 113 -2.75 -22.87 -11.90
N GLU A 114 -3.43 -22.11 -11.03
CA GLU A 114 -3.51 -20.64 -11.14
C GLU A 114 -2.13 -19.98 -10.97
N LEU A 115 -1.32 -20.47 -10.02
CA LEU A 115 0.05 -19.99 -9.83
C LEU A 115 0.92 -20.28 -11.05
N GLN A 116 0.87 -21.51 -11.58
CA GLN A 116 1.60 -21.87 -12.78
C GLN A 116 1.13 -21.08 -14.01
N GLN A 117 -0.17 -20.85 -14.13
CA GLN A 117 -0.74 -20.04 -15.21
C GLN A 117 -0.27 -18.59 -15.08
N TRP A 118 -0.27 -18.02 -13.88
CA TRP A 118 0.20 -16.66 -13.68
C TRP A 118 1.68 -16.52 -14.04
N GLN A 119 2.52 -17.45 -13.59
CA GLN A 119 3.94 -17.45 -13.90
C GLN A 119 4.23 -17.62 -15.40
N SER A 120 3.46 -18.47 -16.10
CA SER A 120 3.69 -18.75 -17.53
C SER A 120 3.07 -17.73 -18.48
N SER A 121 1.87 -17.24 -18.18
CA SER A 121 1.17 -16.24 -19.00
C SER A 121 1.53 -14.80 -18.65
N GLY A 122 2.18 -14.59 -17.50
CA GLY A 122 2.57 -13.28 -16.99
C GLY A 122 1.47 -12.54 -16.24
N TYR A 123 0.18 -12.91 -16.36
CA TYR A 123 -0.92 -12.15 -15.77
C TYR A 123 -1.95 -12.99 -15.01
N LEU A 124 -2.42 -12.46 -13.88
CA LEU A 124 -3.53 -12.99 -13.08
C LEU A 124 -4.65 -11.94 -13.01
N GLY A 125 -5.90 -12.34 -13.21
CA GLY A 125 -7.04 -11.45 -13.05
C GLY A 125 -7.31 -11.14 -11.58
N VAL A 126 -7.20 -9.88 -11.18
CA VAL A 126 -7.48 -9.43 -9.80
C VAL A 126 -8.65 -8.46 -9.80
N TYR A 127 -9.66 -8.70 -8.97
CA TYR A 127 -10.77 -7.77 -8.82
C TYR A 127 -10.32 -6.51 -8.07
N HIS A 128 -10.44 -5.36 -8.73
CA HIS A 128 -10.06 -4.08 -8.17
C HIS A 128 -11.28 -3.33 -7.63
N TYR A 129 -11.34 -3.13 -6.32
CA TYR A 129 -12.49 -2.54 -5.62
C TYR A 129 -12.71 -1.06 -5.95
N GLY A 130 -11.63 -0.31 -6.19
CA GLY A 130 -11.72 1.09 -6.64
C GLY A 130 -12.32 1.24 -8.05
N GLU A 131 -11.88 0.39 -8.98
CA GLU A 131 -12.24 0.38 -10.40
C GLU A 131 -13.50 -0.46 -10.70
N LYS A 132 -13.96 -1.28 -9.74
CA LYS A 132 -15.12 -2.18 -9.84
C LYS A 132 -15.07 -3.13 -11.04
N ARG A 133 -13.87 -3.60 -11.37
CA ARG A 133 -13.63 -4.54 -12.47
C ARG A 133 -12.41 -5.39 -12.18
N THR A 134 -12.30 -6.52 -12.88
CA THR A 134 -11.09 -7.32 -12.89
C THR A 134 -10.03 -6.64 -13.76
N ILE A 135 -8.81 -6.53 -13.24
CA ILE A 135 -7.65 -5.95 -13.91
C ILE A 135 -6.54 -7.01 -13.93
N PRO A 136 -5.86 -7.22 -15.07
CA PRO A 136 -4.74 -8.15 -15.14
C PRO A 136 -3.57 -7.62 -14.30
N MET A 137 -2.99 -8.47 -13.46
CA MET A 137 -1.82 -8.17 -12.63
C MET A 137 -0.61 -8.94 -13.11
N HIS A 138 0.48 -8.24 -13.39
CA HIS A 138 1.72 -8.84 -13.87
C HIS A 138 2.43 -9.64 -12.77
N TYR A 139 3.04 -10.77 -13.13
CA TYR A 139 3.72 -11.68 -12.19
C TYR A 139 4.90 -11.02 -11.45
N GLN A 140 5.46 -9.94 -12.01
CA GLN A 140 6.47 -9.10 -11.35
C GLN A 140 6.01 -8.61 -9.97
N PHE A 141 4.71 -8.48 -9.71
CA PHE A 141 4.20 -8.15 -8.38
C PHE A 141 4.71 -9.14 -7.32
N ILE A 142 4.68 -10.44 -7.59
CA ILE A 142 5.20 -11.47 -6.66
C ILE A 142 6.73 -11.44 -6.62
N GLN A 143 7.39 -11.32 -7.77
CA GLN A 143 8.85 -11.30 -7.84
C GLN A 143 9.46 -10.11 -7.08
N ASP A 144 8.81 -8.95 -7.14
CA ASP A 144 9.16 -7.77 -6.35
C ASP A 144 8.92 -8.02 -4.86
N PHE A 145 7.74 -8.55 -4.52
CA PHE A 145 7.37 -8.81 -3.13
C PHE A 145 8.33 -9.77 -2.41
N LEU A 146 8.89 -10.76 -3.13
CA LEU A 146 9.87 -11.70 -2.59
C LEU A 146 11.14 -11.04 -2.04
N GLN A 147 11.48 -9.83 -2.49
CA GLN A 147 12.63 -9.07 -1.99
C GLN A 147 12.42 -8.53 -0.57
N TYR A 148 11.19 -8.56 -0.08
CA TYR A 148 10.77 -8.04 1.22
C TYR A 148 10.38 -9.15 2.21
N GLN A 149 10.75 -10.40 1.92
CA GLN A 149 10.55 -11.50 2.86
C GLN A 149 11.36 -11.26 4.15
N GLY A 150 10.66 -11.18 5.29
CA GLY A 150 11.26 -10.95 6.60
C GLY A 150 11.21 -9.51 7.10
N GLU A 151 10.62 -8.58 6.33
CA GLU A 151 10.24 -7.23 6.81
C GLU A 151 8.80 -7.17 7.34
#